data_AF-A0A354CLU4-F1
#
_entry.id   AF-A0A354CLU4-F1
#
_cell.length_a   1.000
_cell.length_b   1.000
_cell.length_c   1.000
_cell.angle_alpha   90.00
_cell.angle_beta   90.00
_cell.angle_gamma   90.00
#
_symmetry.space_group_name_H-M   'P 1'
#
loop_
_entity.id
_entity.type
_entity.pdbx_description
1 polymer ?
#
loop_
_entity_poly.entity_id
_entity_poly.type
_entity_poly.pdbx_seq_one_letter_code
_entity_poly.pdbx_strand_id
1 'polypeptide(L)' 'APGVDRMIMLLRNEENIREVIAFPMNSTAQDLMTGAPNEVSEKQLREAHIKVRD' A
#
# COMPACT_ATOMS: atom_id res chain seq x y z
N ALA A 1 14.32 15.85 -0.56
CA ALA A 1 15.04 14.76 -1.25
C ALA A 1 14.23 14.32 -2.46
N PRO A 2 14.85 13.98 -3.61
CA PRO A 2 14.13 13.42 -4.76
C PRO A 2 13.60 12.02 -4.43
N GLY A 3 12.39 11.68 -4.90
CA GLY A 3 11.78 10.36 -4.67
C GLY A 3 12.35 9.31 -5.61
N VAL A 4 12.89 8.22 -5.06
CA VAL A 4 13.56 7.15 -5.82
C VAL A 4 12.66 6.56 -6.90
N ASP A 5 11.40 6.29 -6.58
CA ASP A 5 10.42 5.71 -7.52
C ASP A 5 10.21 6.62 -8.73
N ARG A 6 10.14 7.94 -8.50
CA ARG A 6 10.02 8.94 -9.58
C ARG A 6 11.29 9.02 -10.43
N MET A 7 12.47 8.89 -9.81
CA MET A 7 13.73 8.82 -10.56
C MET A 7 13.76 7.59 -11.46
N ILE A 8 13.37 6.43 -10.94
CA ILE A 8 13.32 5.18 -11.72
C ILE A 8 12.30 5.26 -12.84
N MET A 9 11.10 5.78 -12.57
CA MET A 9 10.05 6.00 -13.58
C MET A 9 10.56 6.83 -14.77
N LEU A 10 11.26 7.94 -14.50
CA LEU A 10 11.88 8.77 -15.54
C LEU A 10 12.99 8.04 -16.29
N LEU A 11 13.87 7.31 -15.59
CA LEU A 11 14.95 6.53 -16.21
C LEU A 11 14.43 5.38 -17.09
N ARG A 12 13.26 4.84 -16.76
CA ARG A 12 12.57 3.78 -17.51
C ARG A 12 11.63 4.32 -18.58
N ASN A 13 11.44 5.64 -18.66
CA ASN A 13 10.49 6.30 -19.54
C ASN A 13 9.05 5.76 -19.39
N GLU A 14 8.65 5.50 -18.14
CA GLU A 14 7.30 5.05 -17.80
C GLU A 14 6.41 6.27 -17.47
N GLU A 15 5.13 6.21 -17.87
CA GLU A 15 4.18 7.31 -17.62
C GLU A 15 3.57 7.25 -16.21
N ASN A 16 3.59 6.08 -15.57
CA ASN A 16 2.97 5.84 -14.29
C ASN A 16 3.95 5.19 -13.30
N ILE A 17 3.99 5.72 -12.08
CA ILE A 17 4.83 5.21 -10.99
C ILE A 17 4.49 3.76 -10.61
N ARG A 18 3.26 3.31 -10.89
CA ARG A 18 2.84 1.93 -10.65
C ARG A 18 3.62 0.91 -11.50
N GLU A 19 4.14 1.31 -12.65
CA GLU A 19 4.92 0.42 -13.53
C GLU A 19 6.31 0.08 -12.98
N VAL A 20 6.80 0.86 -12.02
CA VAL A 20 8.12 0.64 -11.38
C VAL A 20 8.02 0.08 -9.96
N ILE A 21 6.81 -0.19 -9.47
CA ILE A 21 6.54 -0.76 -8.14
C ILE A 21 6.05 -2.20 -8.34
N ALA A 22 6.71 -3.17 -7.72
CA ALA A 22 6.36 -4.59 -7.90
C ALA A 22 4.93 -4.94 -7.44
N PHE A 23 4.47 -4.33 -6.34
CA PHE A 23 3.13 -4.52 -5.76
C PHE A 23 2.48 -3.16 -5.53
N PRO A 24 1.94 -2.50 -6.58
CA PRO A 24 1.37 -1.18 -6.44
C PRO A 24 -0.01 -1.23 -5.79
N MET A 25 -0.30 -0.28 -4.91
CA MET A 25 -1.66 -0.09 -4.41
C MET A 25 -2.53 0.68 -5.42
N ASN A 26 -3.83 0.44 -5.38
CA ASN A 26 -4.80 1.22 -6.13
C ASN A 26 -5.00 2.62 -5.52
N SER A 27 -5.89 3.44 -6.09
CA SER A 27 -6.13 4.82 -5.62
C SER A 27 -6.86 4.90 -4.27
N THR A 28 -7.46 3.79 -3.82
CA THR A 28 -8.09 3.66 -2.51
C THR A 28 -7.18 2.99 -1.47
N ALA A 29 -5.86 2.92 -1.75
CA ALA A 29 -4.84 2.32 -0.90
C ALA A 29 -5.05 0.81 -0.61
N GLN A 30 -5.64 0.09 -1.57
CA GLN A 30 -5.81 -1.36 -1.50
C GLN A 30 -4.77 -2.08 -2.35
N ASP A 31 -4.25 -3.17 -1.81
CA ASP A 31 -3.50 -4.17 -2.57
C ASP A 31 -4.47 -5.29 -2.98
N LEU A 32 -4.78 -5.33 -4.27
CA LEU A 32 -5.72 -6.28 -4.86
C LEU A 32 -5.17 -7.71 -4.91
N MET A 33 -3.85 -7.90 -4.89
CA MET A 33 -3.24 -9.22 -4.96
C MET A 33 -3.36 -9.94 -3.61
N THR A 34 -3.12 -9.22 -2.51
CA THR A 34 -3.18 -9.78 -1.15
C THR A 34 -4.54 -9.58 -0.48
N GLY A 35 -5.41 -8.75 -1.04
CA GLY A 35 -6.69 -8.39 -0.45
C GLY A 35 -6.55 -7.49 0.78
N ALA A 36 -5.52 -6.63 0.81
CA ALA A 36 -5.28 -5.69 1.89
C ALA A 36 -5.84 -4.28 1.58
N PRO A 37 -6.22 -3.48 2.59
CA PRO A 37 -6.35 -3.85 4.01
C PRO A 37 -7.50 -4.85 4.21
N ASN A 38 -7.40 -5.64 5.28
CA ASN A 38 -8.42 -6.60 5.69
C ASN A 38 -8.72 -6.50 7.19
N GLU A 39 -9.78 -7.19 7.61
CA GLU A 39 -10.17 -7.23 9.02
C GLU A 39 -9.12 -7.96 9.87
N VAL A 40 -8.87 -7.43 11.06
CA VAL A 40 -8.02 -8.05 12.08
C VAL A 40 -8.88 -8.78 13.11
N SER A 41 -8.34 -9.81 13.73
CA SER A 41 -9.10 -10.56 14.74
C SER A 41 -9.29 -9.74 16.03
N GLU A 42 -10.40 -10.00 16.72
CA GLU A 42 -10.67 -9.44 18.06
C GLU A 42 -9.57 -9.75 19.07
N LYS A 43 -8.86 -10.88 18.92
CA LYS A 43 -7.72 -11.22 19.75
C LYS A 43 -6.58 -10.21 19.57
N GLN A 44 -6.23 -9.88 18.32
CA GLN A 44 -5.17 -8.92 18.00
C GLN A 44 -5.51 -7.51 18.47
N LEU A 45 -6.78 -7.09 18.35
CA LEU A 45 -7.23 -5.79 18.85
C LEU A 45 -7.07 -5.69 20.38
N ARG A 46 -7.43 -6.75 21.12
CA ARG A 46 -7.23 -6.81 22.58
C ARG A 46 -5.76 -6.78 22.97
N GLU A 47 -4.90 -7.50 22.26
CA GLU A 47 -3.45 -7.51 22.49
C GLU A 47 -2.82 -6.12 22.29
N ALA A 48 -3.32 -5.34 21.33
CA ALA A 48 -2.88 -3.97 21.07
C ALA A 48 -3.60 -2.91 21.94
N HIS A 49 -4.54 -3.30 22.81
CA HIS A 49 -5.35 -2.40 23.64
C HIS A 49 -6.13 -1.33 22.83
N ILE A 50 -6.56 -1.65 21.61
CA ILE A 50 -7.33 -0.75 20.74
C ILE A 50 -8.74 -1.29 20.44
N LYS A 51 -9.64 -0.42 19.97
CA LYS A 51 -10.97 -0.77 19.46
C LYS A 51 -11.26 0.03 18.20
N VAL A 52 -11.84 -0.63 17.20
CA VAL A 52 -12.39 0.06 16.02
C VAL A 52 -13.68 0.78 16.45
N ARG A 53 -13.89 1.99 15.93
CA ARG A 53 -15.13 2.76 16.11
C ARG A 53 -15.82 2.83 14.76
N ASP A 54 -17.15 2.72 14.77
CA ASP A 54 -18.00 2.95 13.60
C ASP A 54 -17.91 4.40 13.11
#